data_AF-A0A920HQ02-F1
#
_entry.id   AF-A0A920HQ02-F1
#
_cell.length_a   1.000
_cell.length_b   1.000
_cell.length_c   1.000
_cell.angle_alpha   90.00
_cell.angle_beta   90.00
_cell.angle_gamma   90.00
#
_symmetry.space_group_name_H-M   'P 1'
#
loop_
_entity.id
_entity.type
_entity.pdbx_description
1 polymer ?
#
loop_
_entity_poly.entity_id
_entity_poly.type
_entity_poly.pdbx_seq_one_letter_code
_entity_poly.pdbx_strand_id
1 'polypeptide(L)'
;MCYILAFFVIKFSVTELNAIENSLIFPAFVVGVFSISLSNHGLGVYPLAIALFLSNFGINTEIGLSYGWLAWSCQAIITLIFGGLSFFVLPLLKTRD
;
A
#
# COMPACT_ATOMS: atom_id res chain seq x y z
N MET A 1 9.91 7.48 -6.00
CA MET A 1 9.19 7.39 -7.30
C MET A 1 8.27 6.17 -7.40
N CYS A 2 8.80 4.94 -7.30
CA CYS A 2 8.02 3.71 -7.60
C CYS A 2 6.77 3.51 -6.72
N TYR A 3 6.77 4.02 -5.49
CA TYR A 3 5.67 3.80 -4.55
C TYR A 3 4.42 4.66 -4.83
N ILE A 4 4.61 5.92 -5.23
CA ILE A 4 3.50 6.78 -5.69
C ILE A 4 2.92 6.21 -7.00
N LEU A 5 3.80 5.66 -7.86
CA LEU A 5 3.37 4.98 -9.07
C LEU A 5 2.53 3.74 -8.77
N ALA A 6 2.88 2.96 -7.74
CA ALA A 6 2.08 1.80 -7.32
C ALA A 6 0.65 2.21 -6.91
N PHE A 7 0.52 3.29 -6.13
CA PHE A 7 -0.79 3.86 -5.76
C PHE A 7 -1.61 4.27 -7.00
N PHE A 8 -0.95 4.85 -8.01
CA PHE A 8 -1.60 5.19 -9.27
C PHE A 8 -2.07 3.96 -10.05
N VAL A 9 -1.23 2.91 -10.12
CA VAL A 9 -1.55 1.65 -10.83
C VAL A 9 -2.69 0.89 -10.16
N ILE A 10 -2.75 0.86 -8.82
CA ILE A 10 -3.79 0.14 -8.07
C ILE A 10 -5.20 0.63 -8.41
N LYS A 11 -5.35 1.93 -8.72
CA LYS A 11 -6.63 2.50 -9.16
C LYS A 11 -7.22 1.74 -10.37
N PHE A 12 -6.37 1.29 -11.29
CA PHE A 12 -6.80 0.58 -12.49
C PHE A 12 -7.06 -0.92 -12.27
N SER A 13 -6.83 -1.44 -11.06
CA SER A 13 -7.00 -2.87 -10.77
C SER A 13 -8.46 -3.30 -10.65
N VAL A 14 -9.38 -2.40 -10.28
CA VAL A 14 -10.79 -2.71 -10.03
C VAL A 14 -11.65 -1.57 -10.58
N THR A 15 -12.78 -1.91 -11.22
CA THR A 15 -13.70 -0.94 -11.82
C THR A 15 -14.23 0.08 -10.81
N GLU A 16 -14.53 -0.35 -9.59
CA GLU A 16 -15.04 0.49 -8.49
C GLU A 16 -14.05 1.55 -8.01
N LEU A 17 -12.74 1.32 -8.18
CA LEU A 17 -11.70 2.26 -7.77
C LEU A 17 -11.58 3.47 -8.70
N ASN A 18 -12.22 3.43 -9.87
CA ASN A 18 -12.26 4.57 -10.78
C ASN A 18 -12.99 5.79 -10.20
N ALA A 19 -13.83 5.58 -9.17
CA ALA A 19 -14.46 6.66 -8.42
C ALA A 19 -13.46 7.58 -7.72
N ILE A 20 -12.24 7.10 -7.42
CA ILE A 20 -11.20 7.90 -6.76
C ILE A 20 -10.55 8.84 -7.78
N GLU A 21 -10.67 10.15 -7.57
CA GLU A 21 -10.00 11.14 -8.40
C GLU A 21 -8.46 11.04 -8.31
N ASN A 22 -7.77 11.33 -9.42
CA ASN A 22 -6.30 11.26 -9.47
C ASN A 22 -5.64 12.27 -8.51
N SER A 23 -6.32 13.39 -8.23
CA SER A 23 -5.91 14.42 -7.26
C SER A 23 -5.78 13.88 -5.83
N LEU A 24 -6.60 12.88 -5.47
CA LEU A 24 -6.68 12.30 -4.13
C LEU A 24 -5.65 11.20 -3.89
N ILE A 25 -4.99 10.68 -4.93
CA ILE A 25 -4.03 9.58 -4.84
C ILE A 25 -2.80 9.98 -4.01
N PHE A 26 -2.25 11.17 -4.27
CA PHE A 26 -1.08 11.67 -3.54
C PHE A 26 -1.35 11.90 -2.05
N PRO A 27 -2.41 12.62 -1.64
CA PRO A 27 -2.72 12.78 -0.22
C PRO A 27 -3.15 11.46 0.45
N ALA A 28 -3.84 10.55 -0.25
CA ALA A 28 -4.11 9.21 0.27
C ALA A 28 -2.83 8.41 0.54
N PHE A 29 -1.82 8.54 -0.32
CA PHE A 29 -0.48 7.98 -0.09
C PHE A 29 0.16 8.54 1.18
N VAL A 30 0.12 9.87 1.38
CA VAL A 30 0.70 10.51 2.58
C VAL A 30 0.04 9.98 3.85
N VAL A 31 -1.30 9.91 3.88
CA VAL A 31 -2.06 9.34 5.01
C VAL A 31 -1.68 7.88 5.27
N GLY A 32 -1.53 7.09 4.21
CA GLY A 32 -1.07 5.71 4.30
C GLY A 32 0.32 5.60 4.94
N VAL A 33 1.29 6.40 4.50
CA VAL A 33 2.66 6.36 5.06
C VAL A 33 2.66 6.67 6.55
N PHE A 34 1.94 7.71 6.98
CA PHE A 34 1.83 8.02 8.41
C PHE A 34 1.20 6.88 9.21
N SER A 35 0.24 6.18 8.63
CA SER A 35 -0.42 5.04 9.26
C SER A 35 0.54 3.87 9.48
N ILE A 36 1.43 3.58 8.53
CA ILE A 36 2.49 2.57 8.70
C ILE A 36 3.52 3.02 9.72
N SER A 37 3.93 4.30 9.72
CA SER A 37 4.92 4.81 10.66
C SER A 37 4.45 4.84 12.11
N LEU A 38 3.15 5.06 12.34
CA LEU A 38 2.56 5.17 13.68
C LEU A 38 2.01 3.83 14.22
N SER A 39 2.12 2.73 13.47
CA SER A 39 1.58 1.43 13.90
C SER A 39 2.48 0.26 13.50
N ASN A 40 2.14 -0.96 13.96
CA ASN A 40 2.86 -2.18 13.60
C ASN A 40 2.64 -2.51 12.11
N HIS A 41 3.48 -1.96 11.22
CA HIS A 41 3.42 -2.19 9.78
C HIS A 41 2.09 -1.77 9.10
N GLY A 42 1.24 -0.98 9.77
CA GLY A 42 -0.01 -0.51 9.18
C GLY A 42 -1.11 -1.55 9.06
N LEU A 43 -0.99 -2.74 9.65
CA LEU A 43 -1.98 -3.81 9.47
C LEU A 43 -3.35 -3.36 10.02
N GLY A 44 -4.35 -3.27 9.14
CA GLY A 44 -5.69 -2.74 9.45
C GLY A 44 -5.75 -1.20 9.59
N VAL A 45 -4.78 -0.57 10.26
CA VAL A 45 -4.75 0.90 10.45
C VAL A 45 -4.56 1.63 9.12
N TYR A 46 -3.72 1.10 8.23
CA TYR A 46 -3.46 1.67 6.91
C TYR A 46 -4.71 1.71 6.01
N PRO A 47 -5.41 0.58 5.77
CA PRO A 47 -6.64 0.63 4.96
C PRO A 47 -7.72 1.49 5.61
N LEU A 48 -7.84 1.47 6.94
CA LEU A 48 -8.81 2.29 7.65
C LEU A 48 -8.52 3.79 7.49
N ALA A 49 -7.27 4.21 7.63
CA ALA A 49 -6.90 5.62 7.50
C ALA A 49 -7.16 6.17 6.09
N ILE A 50 -6.85 5.38 5.05
CA ILE A 50 -7.14 5.75 3.67
C ILE A 50 -8.65 5.83 3.44
N ALA A 51 -9.42 4.87 3.98
CA ALA A 51 -10.88 4.87 3.87
C ALA A 51 -11.51 6.10 4.54
N LEU A 52 -11.06 6.44 5.75
CA LEU A 52 -11.52 7.63 6.46
C LEU A 52 -11.15 8.91 5.71
N PHE A 53 -9.93 9.00 5.17
CA PHE A 53 -9.52 10.13 4.34
C PHE A 53 -10.43 10.29 3.11
N LEU A 54 -10.62 9.23 2.32
CA LEU A 54 -11.43 9.26 1.11
C LEU A 54 -12.93 9.52 1.38
N SER A 55 -13.43 9.07 2.53
CA SER A 55 -14.80 9.35 2.98
C SER A 55 -15.08 10.85 3.12
N ASN A 56 -14.09 11.65 3.52
CA ASN A 56 -14.22 13.12 3.57
C ASN A 56 -14.42 13.77 2.19
N PHE A 57 -14.11 13.04 1.11
CA PHE A 57 -14.31 13.48 -0.28
C PHE A 57 -15.53 12.82 -0.93
N GLY A 58 -16.40 12.17 -0.15
CA GLY A 58 -17.64 11.54 -0.64
C GLY A 58 -17.44 10.17 -1.29
N ILE A 59 -16.25 9.57 -1.19
CA ILE A 59 -15.99 8.19 -1.62
C ILE A 59 -16.54 7.21 -0.57
N ASN A 60 -17.23 6.15 -0.99
CA ASN A 60 -17.72 5.13 -0.06
C ASN A 60 -16.54 4.51 0.74
N THR A 61 -16.74 4.35 2.05
CA THR A 61 -15.73 3.80 2.97
C THR A 61 -15.31 2.39 2.57
N GLU A 62 -16.23 1.59 2.02
CA GLU A 62 -15.94 0.25 1.50
C GLU A 62 -14.93 0.29 0.33
N ILE A 63 -15.11 1.23 -0.61
CA ILE A 63 -14.20 1.43 -1.75
C ILE A 63 -12.82 1.87 -1.25
N GLY A 64 -12.79 2.79 -0.28
CA GLY A 64 -11.54 3.25 0.32
C GLY A 64 -10.81 2.14 1.10
N LEU A 65 -11.54 1.28 1.81
CA LEU A 65 -10.98 0.11 2.49
C LEU A 65 -10.38 -0.87 1.48
N SER A 66 -11.12 -1.20 0.41
CA SER A 66 -10.62 -2.08 -0.65
C SER A 66 -9.35 -1.54 -1.29
N TYR A 67 -9.28 -0.25 -1.58
CA TYR A 67 -8.09 0.40 -2.11
C TYR A 67 -6.89 0.26 -1.16
N GLY A 68 -7.09 0.58 0.11
CA GLY A 68 -6.03 0.50 1.11
C GLY A 68 -5.55 -0.93 1.36
N TRP A 69 -6.46 -1.91 1.35
CA TRP A 69 -6.12 -3.32 1.51
C TRP A 69 -5.31 -3.85 0.33
N LEU A 70 -5.66 -3.46 -0.90
CA LEU A 70 -4.88 -3.81 -2.09
C LEU A 70 -3.47 -3.21 -2.02
N ALA A 71 -3.35 -1.92 -1.72
CA ALA A 71 -2.06 -1.24 -1.62
C ALA A 71 -1.15 -1.86 -0.55
N TRP A 72 -1.69 -2.10 0.64
CA TRP A 72 -0.95 -2.70 1.74
C TRP A 72 -0.53 -4.15 1.43
N SER A 73 -1.45 -4.96 0.91
CA SER A 73 -1.18 -6.39 0.65
C SER A 73 -0.15 -6.57 -0.45
N CYS A 74 -0.23 -5.79 -1.54
CA CYS A 74 0.78 -5.80 -2.59
C CYS A 74 2.17 -5.49 -2.02
N GLN A 75 2.28 -4.48 -1.16
CA GLN A 75 3.55 -4.14 -0.51
C GLN A 75 4.04 -5.26 0.42
N ALA A 76 3.15 -5.83 1.24
CA ALA A 76 3.50 -6.89 2.17
C ALA A 76 4.01 -8.14 1.44
N ILE A 77 3.33 -8.55 0.36
CA ILE A 77 3.72 -9.70 -0.47
C ILE A 77 5.08 -9.47 -1.12
N ILE A 78 5.32 -8.30 -1.73
CA ILE A 78 6.62 -7.96 -2.33
C ILE A 78 7.71 -8.02 -1.27
N THR A 79 7.47 -7.44 -0.10
CA THR A 79 8.44 -7.41 1.00
C THR A 79 8.75 -8.82 1.51
N LEU A 80 7.73 -9.68 1.64
CA LEU A 80 7.90 -11.05 2.10
C LEU A 80 8.67 -11.90 1.09
N ILE A 81 8.36 -11.77 -0.20
CA ILE A 81 9.04 -12.53 -1.27
C ILE A 81 10.48 -12.08 -1.44
N PHE A 82 10.73 -10.79 -1.68
CA PHE A 82 12.09 -10.29 -1.92
C PHE A 82 12.94 -10.30 -0.64
N GLY A 83 12.33 -9.99 0.51
CA GLY A 83 12.99 -10.11 1.81
C GLY A 83 13.35 -11.56 2.12
N GLY A 84 12.42 -12.49 1.89
CA GLY A 84 12.66 -13.94 2.05
C GLY A 84 13.74 -14.46 1.10
N LEU A 85 13.70 -14.07 -0.18
CA LEU A 85 14.75 -14.43 -1.15
C LEU A 85 16.12 -13.92 -0.72
N SER A 86 16.20 -12.68 -0.25
CA SER A 86 17.44 -12.08 0.26
C SER A 86 18.03 -12.91 1.42
N PHE A 87 17.18 -13.41 2.32
CA PHE A 87 17.60 -14.28 3.42
C PHE A 87 18.29 -15.58 2.94
N PHE A 88 17.83 -16.17 1.83
CA PHE A 88 18.48 -17.36 1.25
C PHE A 88 19.73 -17.03 0.43
N VAL A 89 19.72 -15.92 -0.31
CA VAL A 89 20.80 -15.53 -1.23
C VAL A 89 22.02 -14.98 -0.50
N LEU A 90 21.86 -14.22 0.59
CA LEU A 90 22.99 -13.64 1.33
C LEU A 90 23.98 -14.69 1.89
N PRO A 91 23.54 -15.79 2.54
CA PRO A 91 24.44 -16.84 3.01
C PRO A 91 25.21 -17.53 1.88
N LEU A 92 24.55 -17.78 0.75
CA LEU A 92 25.16 -18.39 -0.45
C LEU A 92 26.26 -17.50 -1.06
N LEU A 93 26.09 -16.18 -1.03
CA LEU A 93 27.11 -15.23 -1.51
C LEU A 93 28.26 -15.04 -0.52
N LYS A 94 28.03 -15.20 0.79
CA LYS A 94 29.05 -15.04 1.84
C LYS A 94 29.84 -16.31 2.16
N THR A 95 29.60 -17.44 1.49
CA THR A 95 30.30 -18.72 1.72
C THR A 95 31.70 -18.78 1.06
N ARG A 96 32.36 -17.63 0.82
CA ARG A 96 33.67 -17.57 0.14
C ARG A 96 34.72 -16.70 0.86
N ASP A 97 34.74 -16.73 2.19
CA ASP A 97 35.93 -16.42 2.99
C ASP A 97 36.19 -17.55 3.99
#